data_AF-A0A436V1A1-F1
#
_entry.id   AF-A0A436V1A1-F1
#
_cell.length_a   1.000
_cell.length_b   1.000
_cell.length_c   1.000
_cell.angle_alpha   90.00
_cell.angle_beta   90.00
_cell.angle_gamma   90.00
#
_symmetry.space_group_name_H-M   'P 1'
#
loop_
_entity.id
_entity.type
_entity.pdbx_description
1 polymer ?
#
loop_
_entity_poly.entity_id
_entity_poly.type
_entity_poly.pdbx_seq_one_letter_code
_entity_poly.pdbx_strand_id
1 'polypeptide(L)'
;SRCPAARAMLVECSPDMAEFAAATLAHPGNAHLGDRASVLRADVALSGKARGAAGLADNSFDFVIMNPPFNAAEDQATPDALRKQAHVMEDGLFESWIRSAAAVAKPRGGLAVIARPEQLGALLDAIEGRFG
;
A
#
# COMPACT_ATOMS: atom_id res chain seq x y z
N SER A 1 15.26 8.44 16.53
CA SER A 1 13.99 8.30 15.79
C SER A 1 12.83 8.28 16.78
N ARG A 2 11.59 8.61 16.36
CA ARG A 2 10.42 8.64 17.25
C ARG A 2 9.96 7.25 17.71
N CYS A 3 10.08 6.22 16.85
CA CYS A 3 9.71 4.83 17.15
C CYS A 3 10.94 3.92 17.01
N PRO A 4 11.79 3.78 18.03
CA PRO A 4 13.05 3.07 17.91
C PRO A 4 12.88 1.54 17.82
N ALA A 5 11.79 0.98 18.33
CA ALA A 5 11.53 -0.47 18.24
C ALA A 5 10.78 -0.90 16.96
N ALA A 6 10.24 0.05 16.19
CA ALA A 6 9.44 -0.27 15.02
C ALA A 6 10.31 -0.79 13.85
N ARG A 7 9.79 -1.82 13.17
CA ARG A 7 10.32 -2.33 11.89
C ARG A 7 9.30 -2.06 10.80
N ALA A 8 9.76 -1.67 9.62
CA ALA A 8 8.93 -1.35 8.47
C ALA A 8 9.30 -2.22 7.26
N MET A 9 8.28 -2.68 6.54
CA MET A 9 8.42 -3.25 5.22
C MET A 9 7.71 -2.31 4.25
N LEU A 10 8.45 -1.70 3.34
CA LEU A 10 7.91 -0.90 2.26
C LEU A 10 7.53 -1.85 1.13
N VAL A 11 6.30 -1.76 0.64
CA VAL A 11 5.80 -2.62 -0.44
C VAL A 11 5.61 -1.77 -1.68
N GLU A 12 6.26 -2.15 -2.77
CA GLU A 12 6.23 -1.41 -4.04
C GLU A 12 6.05 -2.39 -5.21
N CYS A 13 5.19 -2.04 -6.16
CA CYS A 13 4.89 -2.88 -7.32
C CYS A 13 5.89 -2.62 -8.46
N SER A 14 6.26 -1.35 -8.69
CA SER A 14 7.18 -0.96 -9.75
C SER A 14 8.63 -1.37 -9.42
N PRO A 15 9.31 -2.12 -10.32
CA PRO A 15 10.72 -2.46 -10.15
C PRO A 15 11.61 -1.23 -9.92
N ASP A 16 11.44 -0.19 -10.75
CA ASP A 16 12.26 1.02 -10.69
C ASP A 16 12.07 1.76 -9.36
N MET A 17 10.82 1.86 -8.89
CA MET A 17 10.51 2.52 -7.62
C MET A 17 11.03 1.72 -6.42
N ALA A 18 10.98 0.39 -6.48
CA ALA A 18 11.55 -0.47 -5.45
C ALA A 18 13.08 -0.31 -5.37
N GLU A 19 13.76 -0.16 -6.51
CA GLU A 19 15.20 0.13 -6.57
C GLU A 19 15.53 1.50 -5.96
N PHE A 20 14.75 2.54 -6.27
CA PHE A 20 14.93 3.85 -5.63
C PHE A 20 14.69 3.82 -4.12
N ALA A 21 13.70 3.07 -3.65
CA ALA A 21 13.46 2.87 -2.23
C ALA A 21 14.63 2.16 -1.56
N ALA A 22 15.16 1.10 -2.18
CA ALA A 22 16.33 0.37 -1.68
C ALA A 22 17.59 1.26 -1.64
N ALA A 23 17.83 2.06 -2.68
CA ALA A 23 18.93 3.03 -2.72
C ALA A 23 18.77 4.10 -1.64
N THR A 24 17.55 4.57 -1.39
CA THR A 24 17.25 5.53 -0.30
C THR A 24 17.54 4.92 1.06
N LEU A 25 17.18 3.66 1.31
CA LEU A 25 17.49 2.97 2.56
C LEU A 25 19.00 2.75 2.74
N ALA A 26 19.74 2.48 1.66
CA ALA A 26 21.18 2.26 1.68
C ALA A 26 22.00 3.55 1.84
N HIS A 27 21.40 4.72 1.66
CA HIS A 27 22.10 6.00 1.76
C HIS A 27 22.68 6.22 3.18
N PRO A 28 23.92 6.71 3.35
CA PRO A 28 24.56 6.86 4.67
C PRO A 28 23.76 7.69 5.68
N GLY A 29 23.02 8.70 5.22
CA GLY A 29 22.12 9.50 6.07
C GLY A 29 20.99 8.68 6.71
N ASN A 30 20.63 7.55 6.12
CA ASN A 30 19.58 6.64 6.58
C ASN A 30 20.12 5.38 7.26
N ALA A 31 21.44 5.30 7.53
CA ALA A 31 22.07 4.12 8.13
C ALA A 31 21.39 3.66 9.45
N HIS A 32 20.82 4.61 10.20
CA HIS A 32 20.06 4.35 11.42
C HIS A 32 18.73 3.58 11.23
N LEU A 33 18.33 3.31 9.98
CA LEU A 33 17.15 2.54 9.59
C LEU A 33 17.51 1.15 9.04
N GLY A 34 18.80 0.87 8.78
CA GLY A 34 19.23 -0.30 7.99
C GLY A 34 18.84 -1.65 8.58
N ASP A 35 18.66 -1.75 9.89
CA ASP A 35 18.22 -2.96 10.60
C ASP A 35 16.69 -3.04 10.80
N ARG A 36 15.96 -2.00 10.39
CA ARG A 36 14.54 -1.80 10.72
C ARG A 36 13.67 -1.39 9.54
N ALA A 37 14.22 -1.26 8.33
CA ALA A 37 13.45 -1.02 7.12
C ALA A 37 13.90 -1.99 6.03
N SER A 38 12.93 -2.50 5.27
CA SER A 38 13.18 -3.39 4.12
C SER A 38 12.21 -3.07 2.99
N VAL A 39 12.57 -3.39 1.76
CA VAL A 39 11.70 -3.22 0.60
C VAL A 39 11.27 -4.60 0.10
N LEU A 40 9.97 -4.76 -0.12
CA LEU A 40 9.36 -5.92 -0.76
C LEU A 40 8.77 -5.47 -2.10
N ARG A 41 9.23 -6.07 -3.20
CA ARG A 41 8.60 -5.87 -4.50
C ARG A 41 7.39 -6.79 -4.63
N ALA A 42 6.18 -6.25 -4.52
CA ALA A 42 4.93 -7.00 -4.61
C ALA A 42 3.76 -6.11 -5.04
N ASP A 43 2.80 -6.71 -5.72
CA ASP A 43 1.51 -6.08 -5.98
C ASP A 43 0.58 -6.26 -4.77
N VAL A 44 0.23 -5.16 -4.12
CA VAL A 44 -0.65 -5.14 -2.94
C VAL A 44 -2.09 -5.50 -3.29
N ALA A 45 -2.52 -5.44 -4.55
CA ALA A 45 -3.87 -5.82 -4.97
C ALA A 45 -4.06 -7.36 -5.04
N LEU A 46 -2.97 -8.15 -4.97
CA LEU A 46 -3.04 -9.61 -4.93
C LEU A 46 -3.88 -10.11 -3.75
N SER A 47 -4.48 -11.28 -3.92
CA SER A 47 -5.34 -11.91 -2.91
C SER A 47 -5.00 -13.38 -2.67
N GLY A 48 -5.48 -13.90 -1.54
CA GLY A 48 -5.36 -15.31 -1.16
C GLY A 48 -3.91 -15.82 -1.22
N LYS A 49 -3.73 -16.99 -1.85
CA LYS A 49 -2.42 -17.64 -1.96
C LYS A 49 -1.41 -16.82 -2.77
N ALA A 50 -1.86 -16.05 -3.77
CA ALA A 50 -0.96 -15.23 -4.59
C ALA A 50 -0.31 -14.11 -3.77
N ARG A 51 -1.09 -13.46 -2.88
CA ARG A 51 -0.57 -12.48 -1.94
C ARG A 51 0.48 -13.07 -1.00
N GLY A 52 0.17 -14.22 -0.39
CA GLY A 52 1.11 -14.91 0.50
C GLY A 52 2.40 -15.31 -0.22
N ALA A 53 2.30 -15.81 -1.46
CA ALA A 53 3.46 -16.14 -2.29
C ALA A 53 4.31 -14.92 -2.67
N ALA A 54 3.71 -13.73 -2.74
CA ALA A 54 4.40 -12.46 -2.96
C ALA A 54 5.08 -11.90 -1.69
N GLY A 55 5.04 -12.61 -0.56
CA GLY A 55 5.67 -12.19 0.70
C GLY A 55 4.74 -11.43 1.65
N LEU A 56 3.47 -11.25 1.28
CA LEU A 56 2.44 -10.58 2.09
C LEU A 56 1.63 -11.61 2.87
N ALA A 57 2.26 -12.21 3.89
CA ALA A 57 1.64 -13.22 4.74
C ALA A 57 0.53 -12.66 5.64
N ASP A 58 -0.44 -13.51 5.96
CA ASP A 58 -1.58 -13.14 6.81
C ASP A 58 -1.14 -12.84 8.25
N ASN A 59 -1.79 -11.87 8.89
CA ASN A 59 -1.57 -11.51 10.30
C ASN A 59 -0.10 -11.27 10.67
N SER A 60 0.66 -10.62 9.78
CA SER A 60 2.10 -10.40 9.93
C SER A 60 2.47 -9.01 10.44
N PHE A 61 1.59 -8.00 10.29
CA PHE A 61 1.87 -6.62 10.66
C PHE A 61 0.98 -6.11 11.80
N ASP A 62 1.59 -5.38 12.74
CA ASP A 62 0.85 -4.70 13.82
C ASP A 62 0.14 -3.43 13.31
N PHE A 63 0.62 -2.85 12.21
CA PHE A 63 0.06 -1.64 11.63
C PHE A 63 0.32 -1.59 10.12
N VAL A 64 -0.67 -1.18 9.35
CA VAL A 64 -0.58 -0.97 7.90
C VAL A 64 -0.77 0.51 7.60
N ILE A 65 0.14 1.09 6.82
CA ILE A 65 0.07 2.49 6.38
C ILE A 65 0.04 2.49 4.87
N MET A 66 -0.92 3.20 4.28
CA MET A 66 -1.02 3.33 2.84
C MET A 66 -1.28 4.78 2.42
N ASN A 67 -0.69 5.13 1.29
CA ASN A 67 -0.90 6.38 0.59
C ASN A 67 -1.24 6.02 -0.86
N PRO A 68 -2.45 5.48 -1.12
CA PRO A 68 -2.83 5.08 -2.47
C PRO A 68 -2.77 6.27 -3.42
N PRO A 69 -2.44 6.05 -4.71
CA PRO A 69 -2.36 7.13 -5.68
C PRO A 69 -3.70 7.88 -5.79
N PHE A 70 -3.64 9.21 -5.81
CA PHE A 70 -4.83 10.08 -5.82
C PHE A 70 -5.16 10.67 -7.19
N ASN A 71 -4.27 10.55 -8.17
CA ASN A 71 -4.42 11.24 -9.44
C ASN A 71 -5.51 10.55 -10.27
N ALA A 72 -6.62 11.26 -10.45
CA ALA A 72 -7.61 10.93 -11.47
C ALA A 72 -6.93 11.02 -12.85
N ALA A 73 -7.34 10.16 -13.78
CA ALA A 73 -6.81 10.12 -15.15
C ALA A 73 -6.99 11.44 -15.94
N GLU A 74 -7.72 12.43 -15.41
CA GLU A 74 -7.93 13.74 -16.03
C GLU A 74 -6.64 14.57 -16.16
N ASP A 75 -5.66 14.39 -15.26
CA ASP A 75 -4.40 15.14 -15.30
C ASP A 75 -3.31 14.48 -16.18
N GLN A 76 -3.59 13.31 -16.77
CA GLN A 76 -2.73 12.67 -17.77
C GLN A 76 -3.37 12.79 -19.15
N ALA A 77 -2.99 13.82 -19.90
CA ALA A 77 -3.43 14.03 -21.28
C ALA A 77 -2.98 12.89 -22.22
N THR A 78 -3.79 11.83 -22.35
CA THR A 78 -3.64 10.80 -23.41
C THR A 78 -5.00 10.17 -23.77
N PRO A 79 -5.27 9.80 -25.05
CA PRO A 79 -6.62 9.75 -25.59
C PRO A 79 -7.40 8.43 -25.35
N ASP A 80 -8.64 8.61 -24.88
CA ASP A 80 -9.91 7.84 -24.91
C ASP A 80 -10.02 6.31 -24.87
N ALA A 81 -8.99 5.49 -25.10
CA ALA A 81 -9.08 4.04 -24.86
C ALA A 81 -8.64 3.65 -23.43
N LEU A 82 -7.65 4.37 -22.88
CA LEU A 82 -7.17 4.23 -21.49
C LEU A 82 -8.23 4.63 -20.45
N ARG A 83 -9.11 5.60 -20.78
CA ARG A 83 -10.16 6.10 -19.88
C ARG A 83 -11.12 5.02 -19.36
N LYS A 84 -11.50 4.06 -20.22
CA LYS A 84 -12.49 3.04 -19.87
C LYS A 84 -11.92 1.91 -19.01
N GLN A 85 -10.64 1.60 -19.15
CA GLN A 85 -9.93 0.69 -18.24
C GLN A 85 -9.51 1.38 -16.93
N ALA A 86 -9.20 2.68 -16.98
CA ALA A 86 -8.81 3.45 -15.80
C ALA A 86 -9.97 3.72 -14.82
N HIS A 87 -11.19 3.99 -15.30
CA HIS A 87 -12.35 4.12 -14.41
C HIS A 87 -12.67 2.84 -13.63
N VAL A 88 -12.45 1.66 -14.24
CA VAL A 88 -12.63 0.37 -13.55
C VAL A 88 -11.51 0.11 -12.53
N MET A 89 -10.32 0.72 -12.70
CA MET A 89 -9.26 0.66 -11.70
C MET A 89 -9.54 1.56 -10.49
N GLU A 90 -10.18 2.73 -10.66
CA GLU A 90 -10.58 3.61 -9.55
C GLU A 90 -11.63 2.96 -8.63
N ASP A 91 -12.65 2.30 -9.20
CA ASP A 91 -13.77 1.70 -8.44
C ASP A 91 -13.37 0.48 -7.57
N GLY A 92 -12.14 -0.03 -7.69
CA GLY A 92 -11.67 -1.22 -6.95
C GLY A 92 -10.35 -1.05 -6.22
N LEU A 93 -9.67 0.09 -6.38
CA LEU A 93 -8.33 0.27 -5.81
C LEU A 93 -8.36 0.26 -4.27
N PHE A 94 -9.25 1.08 -3.68
CA PHE A 94 -9.42 1.10 -2.23
C PHE A 94 -9.86 -0.25 -1.69
N GLU A 95 -10.85 -0.90 -2.31
CA GLU A 95 -11.30 -2.21 -1.84
C GLU A 95 -10.16 -3.24 -1.86
N SER A 96 -9.39 -3.31 -2.96
CA SER A 96 -8.31 -4.29 -3.09
C SER A 96 -7.18 -4.04 -2.10
N TRP A 97 -6.78 -2.79 -1.90
CA TRP A 97 -5.74 -2.41 -0.96
C TRP A 97 -6.17 -2.60 0.49
N ILE A 98 -7.41 -2.20 0.84
CA ILE A 98 -7.96 -2.35 2.19
C ILE A 98 -8.17 -3.83 2.52
N ARG A 99 -8.61 -4.65 1.56
CA ARG A 99 -8.68 -6.11 1.72
C ARG A 99 -7.30 -6.72 1.97
N SER A 100 -6.29 -6.28 1.23
CA SER A 100 -4.91 -6.74 1.42
C SER A 100 -4.37 -6.34 2.80
N ALA A 101 -4.58 -5.08 3.19
CA ALA A 101 -4.24 -4.56 4.50
C ALA A 101 -4.91 -5.33 5.63
N ALA A 102 -6.22 -5.59 5.52
CA ALA A 102 -6.97 -6.35 6.52
C ALA A 102 -6.44 -7.77 6.70
N ALA A 103 -5.98 -8.40 5.62
CA ALA A 103 -5.47 -9.75 5.69
C ALA A 103 -4.05 -9.83 6.27
N VAL A 104 -3.18 -8.86 5.97
CA VAL A 104 -1.81 -8.85 6.50
C VAL A 104 -1.73 -8.24 7.90
N ALA A 105 -2.71 -7.42 8.31
CA ALA A 105 -2.80 -6.90 9.67
C ALA A 105 -3.14 -8.02 10.67
N LYS A 106 -2.49 -8.00 11.83
CA LYS A 106 -2.84 -8.86 12.97
C LYS A 106 -4.22 -8.51 13.53
N PRO A 107 -4.86 -9.42 14.29
CA PRO A 107 -6.02 -9.05 15.10
C PRO A 107 -5.69 -7.85 16.00
N ARG A 108 -6.58 -6.85 16.01
CA ARG A 108 -6.38 -5.56 16.71
C ARG A 108 -5.23 -4.70 16.15
N GLY A 109 -4.72 -5.03 14.97
CA GLY A 109 -3.76 -4.20 14.23
C GLY A 109 -4.42 -2.92 13.72
N GLY A 110 -3.61 -1.90 13.44
CA GLY A 110 -4.09 -0.61 12.99
C GLY A 110 -3.95 -0.40 11.48
N LEU A 111 -4.78 0.50 10.95
CA LEU A 111 -4.73 0.98 9.58
C LEU A 111 -4.64 2.51 9.60
N ALA A 112 -3.71 3.08 8.84
CA ALA A 112 -3.72 4.50 8.49
C ALA A 112 -3.73 4.67 6.98
N VAL A 113 -4.64 5.51 6.49
CA VAL A 113 -4.79 5.83 5.08
C VAL A 113 -4.73 7.35 4.94
N ILE A 114 -3.89 7.81 4.02
CA ILE A 114 -3.98 9.18 3.52
C ILE A 114 -4.94 9.14 2.33
N ALA A 115 -5.96 9.99 2.34
CA ALA A 115 -6.98 10.06 1.29
C ALA A 115 -7.46 11.50 1.12
N ARG A 116 -7.90 11.86 -0.08
CA ARG A 116 -8.56 13.15 -0.31
C ARG A 116 -9.97 13.14 0.32
N PRO A 117 -10.51 14.28 0.78
CA PRO A 117 -11.83 14.33 1.40
C PRO A 117 -12.95 13.73 0.56
N GLU A 118 -12.88 13.86 -0.77
CA GLU A 118 -13.88 13.35 -1.71
C GLU A 118 -13.92 11.81 -1.74
N GLN A 119 -12.83 11.17 -1.33
CA GLN A 119 -12.69 9.70 -1.31
C GLN A 119 -13.16 9.08 0.00
N LEU A 120 -13.59 9.88 0.99
CA LEU A 120 -13.95 9.40 2.32
C LEU A 120 -15.06 8.36 2.29
N GLY A 121 -16.10 8.55 1.45
CA GLY A 121 -17.20 7.58 1.33
C GLY A 121 -16.72 6.21 0.87
N ALA A 122 -16.03 6.15 -0.27
CA ALA A 122 -15.46 4.91 -0.81
C ALA A 122 -14.47 4.25 0.16
N LEU A 123 -13.71 5.04 0.92
CA LEU A 123 -12.80 4.52 1.94
C LEU A 123 -13.56 3.87 3.10
N LEU A 124 -14.63 4.51 3.61
CA LEU A 124 -15.46 3.96 4.68
C LEU A 124 -16.13 2.66 4.24
N ASP A 125 -16.68 2.62 3.02
CA ASP A 125 -17.30 1.42 2.44
C ASP A 125 -16.28 0.27 2.30
N ALA A 126 -15.04 0.57 1.91
CA ALA A 126 -13.97 -0.42 1.82
C ALA A 126 -13.51 -0.94 3.19
N ILE A 127 -13.54 -0.08 4.22
CA ILE A 127 -13.15 -0.41 5.60
C ILE A 127 -14.22 -1.24 6.32
N GLU A 128 -15.50 -1.05 5.98
CA GLU A 128 -16.62 -1.72 6.61
C GLU A 128 -16.44 -3.26 6.63
N GLY A 129 -16.71 -3.85 7.80
CA GLY A 129 -16.59 -5.29 8.04
C GLY A 129 -15.15 -5.82 8.09
N ARG A 130 -14.12 -4.97 7.95
CA ARG A 130 -12.70 -5.36 7.95
C ARG A 130 -11.90 -4.76 9.11
N PHE A 131 -12.12 -3.47 9.40
CA PHE A 131 -11.51 -2.79 10.54
C PHE A 131 -12.59 -2.12 11.39
N GLY A 132 -12.54 -2.31 12.71
CA GLY A 132 -13.52 -1.82 13.67
C GLY A 132 -13.47 -2.60 14.98
#